data_AF-A0A382DGK3-F1
#
_entry.id   AF-A0A382DGK3-F1
#
_cell.length_a   1.000
_cell.length_b   1.000
_cell.length_c   1.000
_cell.angle_alpha   90.00
_cell.angle_beta   90.00
_cell.angle_gamma   90.00
#
_symmetry.space_group_name_H-M   'P 1'
#
loop_
_entity.id
_entity.type
_entity.pdbx_description
1 polymer ?
#
loop_
_entity_poly.entity_id
_entity_poly.type
_entity_poly.pdbx_seq_one_letter_code
_entity_poly.pdbx_strand_id
1 'polypeptide(L)'
;MQKGLITRYIIFQILKSLKNEKINYDSIFLKKIKNRKLISSDINLIQNVVLTSMRYHLEIDQIIKIYTNKINKNSNNYFLILSGIAQIVFLNFKDYAVIHSSVEIAKN
;
A
#
# COMPACT_ATOMS: atom_id res chain seq x y z
N MET A 1 -11.85 4.68 -11.58
CA MET A 1 -10.68 5.22 -10.84
C MET A 1 -9.63 5.68 -11.85
N GLN A 2 -9.03 6.86 -11.65
CA GLN A 2 -7.88 7.30 -12.48
C GLN A 2 -6.75 6.25 -12.44
N LYS A 3 -5.90 6.15 -13.48
CA LYS A 3 -4.86 5.09 -13.58
C LYS A 3 -4.01 4.96 -12.30
N GLY A 4 -3.52 6.07 -11.74
CA GLY A 4 -2.71 6.06 -10.52
C GLY A 4 -3.44 5.63 -9.24
N LEU A 5 -4.78 5.68 -9.23
CA LEU A 5 -5.62 5.16 -8.14
C LEU A 5 -5.72 3.64 -8.18
N ILE A 6 -5.79 3.05 -9.39
CA ILE A 6 -5.86 1.60 -9.58
C ILE A 6 -4.60 0.93 -9.04
N THR A 7 -3.43 1.48 -9.36
CA THR A 7 -2.12 0.96 -8.93
C THR A 7 -2.03 0.95 -7.40
N ARG A 8 -2.42 2.04 -6.73
CA ARG A 8 -2.42 2.13 -5.26
C ARG A 8 -3.48 1.27 -4.59
N TYR A 9 -4.63 1.10 -5.23
CA TYR A 9 -5.64 0.16 -4.76
C TYR A 9 -5.12 -1.28 -4.78
N ILE A 10 -4.35 -1.67 -5.79
CA ILE A 10 -3.71 -3.00 -5.86
C ILE A 10 -2.71 -3.17 -4.72
N ILE A 11 -1.86 -2.16 -4.47
CA ILE A 11 -0.91 -2.16 -3.34
C ILE A 11 -1.65 -2.42 -2.03
N PHE A 12 -2.71 -1.66 -1.76
CA PHE A 12 -3.56 -1.84 -0.59
C PHE A 12 -4.09 -3.28 -0.47
N GLN A 13 -4.63 -3.83 -1.56
CA GLN A 13 -5.16 -5.20 -1.58
C GLN A 13 -4.08 -6.25 -1.31
N ILE A 14 -2.87 -6.08 -1.86
CA ILE A 14 -1.76 -7.01 -1.65
C ILE A 14 -1.31 -6.97 -0.18
N LEU A 15 -1.12 -5.78 0.40
CA LEU A 15 -0.71 -5.65 1.81
C LEU A 15 -1.74 -6.25 2.78
N LYS A 16 -3.03 -6.03 2.49
CA LYS A 16 -4.11 -6.63 3.27
C LYS A 16 -4.10 -8.16 3.17
N SER A 17 -3.96 -8.70 1.95
CA SER A 17 -3.87 -10.15 1.74
C SER A 17 -2.64 -10.75 2.43
N LEU A 18 -1.47 -10.13 2.33
CA LEU A 18 -0.23 -10.60 2.99
C LEU A 18 -0.36 -10.71 4.51
N LYS A 19 -1.12 -9.80 5.12
CA LYS A 19 -1.32 -9.82 6.58
C LYS A 19 -2.32 -10.89 7.02
N ASN A 20 -3.36 -11.11 6.23
CA ASN A 20 -4.50 -11.96 6.61
C ASN A 20 -4.40 -13.39 6.07
N GLU A 21 -3.68 -13.60 4.97
CA GLU A 21 -3.51 -14.87 4.30
C GLU A 21 -2.11 -15.42 4.62
N LYS A 22 -1.99 -16.70 5.00
CA LYS A 22 -0.68 -17.37 5.18
C LYS A 22 -0.09 -17.79 3.82
N ILE A 23 -0.04 -16.86 2.89
CA ILE A 23 0.35 -17.09 1.50
C ILE A 23 1.55 -16.20 1.15
N ASN A 24 2.46 -16.70 0.31
CA ASN A 24 3.65 -15.96 -0.07
C ASN A 24 3.33 -14.73 -0.95
N TYR A 25 4.27 -13.77 -0.97
CA TYR A 25 4.14 -12.55 -1.76
C TYR A 25 3.95 -12.82 -3.25
N ASP A 26 4.78 -13.69 -3.84
CA ASP A 26 4.79 -13.89 -5.29
C ASP A 26 3.44 -14.38 -5.82
N SER A 27 2.80 -15.32 -5.11
CA SER A 27 1.49 -15.83 -5.51
C SER A 27 0.38 -14.80 -5.32
N ILE A 28 0.38 -14.02 -4.25
CA ILE A 28 -0.58 -12.92 -4.05
C ILE A 28 -0.39 -11.86 -5.15
N PHE A 29 0.85 -11.48 -5.41
CA PHE A 29 1.22 -10.48 -6.41
C PHE A 29 0.74 -10.90 -7.80
N LEU A 30 1.10 -12.12 -8.23
CA LEU A 30 0.65 -12.68 -9.50
C LEU A 30 -0.88 -12.74 -9.56
N LYS A 31 -1.56 -13.22 -8.51
CA LYS A 31 -3.02 -13.29 -8.46
C LYS A 31 -3.69 -11.93 -8.64
N LYS A 32 -3.14 -10.87 -8.03
CA LYS A 32 -3.72 -9.50 -8.10
C LYS A 32 -3.46 -8.80 -9.44
N ILE A 33 -2.42 -9.22 -10.18
CA ILE A 33 -1.99 -8.59 -11.44
C ILE A 33 -2.44 -9.37 -12.68
N LYS A 34 -2.56 -10.71 -12.62
CA LYS A 34 -2.80 -11.60 -13.77
C LYS A 34 -3.96 -11.19 -14.69
N ASN A 35 -5.00 -10.54 -14.14
CA ASN A 35 -6.19 -10.14 -14.90
C ASN A 35 -6.24 -8.64 -15.22
N ARG A 36 -5.15 -7.89 -14.98
CA ARG A 36 -5.10 -6.44 -15.17
C ARG A 36 -4.12 -6.09 -16.29
N LYS A 37 -4.56 -5.27 -17.25
CA LYS A 37 -3.69 -4.71 -18.30
C LYS A 37 -2.85 -3.55 -17.74
N LEU A 38 -1.86 -3.88 -16.91
CA LEU A 38 -0.91 -2.92 -16.35
C LEU A 38 0.34 -2.78 -17.24
N ILE A 39 0.89 -1.57 -17.30
CA ILE A 39 2.20 -1.34 -17.93
C ILE A 39 3.33 -1.67 -16.95
N SER A 40 4.53 -1.90 -17.47
CA SER A 40 5.71 -2.27 -16.67
C SER A 40 6.01 -1.28 -15.54
N SER A 41 5.83 0.03 -15.77
CA SER A 41 6.05 1.04 -14.74
C SER A 41 5.06 0.93 -13.58
N ASP A 42 3.79 0.59 -13.84
CA ASP A 42 2.79 0.36 -12.79
C ASP A 42 3.14 -0.89 -11.98
N ILE A 43 3.58 -1.95 -12.66
CA ILE A 43 4.02 -3.20 -12.00
C ILE A 43 5.21 -2.92 -11.08
N ASN A 44 6.22 -2.19 -11.56
CA ASN A 44 7.38 -1.80 -10.78
C ASN A 44 7.00 -0.92 -9.58
N LEU A 45 6.05 0.00 -9.77
CA LEU A 45 5.54 0.82 -8.67
C LEU A 45 4.87 -0.04 -7.61
N ILE A 46 4.01 -1.00 -8.00
CA ILE A 46 3.34 -1.91 -7.06
C ILE A 46 4.38 -2.70 -6.27
N GLN A 47 5.37 -3.29 -6.96
CA GLN A 47 6.43 -4.06 -6.30
C GLN A 47 7.21 -3.20 -5.30
N ASN A 48 7.71 -2.05 -5.75
CA ASN A 48 8.52 -1.17 -4.91
C ASN A 48 7.76 -0.71 -3.67
N VAL A 49 6.50 -0.27 -3.82
CA VAL A 49 5.72 0.19 -2.67
C VAL A 49 5.40 -0.95 -1.71
N VAL A 50 4.99 -2.13 -2.20
CA VAL A 50 4.67 -3.27 -1.33
C VAL A 50 5.91 -3.73 -0.57
N LEU A 51 7.03 -3.96 -1.26
CA LEU A 51 8.26 -4.44 -0.64
C LEU A 51 8.83 -3.42 0.36
N THR A 52 8.76 -2.12 0.03
CA THR A 52 9.19 -1.05 0.95
C THR A 52 8.29 -0.99 2.19
N SER A 53 6.97 -1.13 2.00
CA SER A 53 6.01 -1.18 3.11
C SER A 53 6.25 -2.38 4.04
N MET A 54 6.59 -3.55 3.47
CA MET A 54 6.94 -4.74 4.25
C MET A 54 8.26 -4.57 4.98
N ARG A 55 9.28 -4.01 4.29
CA ARG A 55 10.62 -3.81 4.84
C ARG A 55 10.59 -2.89 6.06
N TYR A 56 9.94 -1.74 5.95
CA TYR A 56 9.95 -0.70 6.98
C TYR A 56 8.69 -0.69 7.86
N HIS A 57 7.96 -1.80 7.95
CA HIS A 57 6.68 -1.83 8.68
C HIS A 57 6.83 -1.51 10.17
N LEU A 58 7.97 -1.85 10.78
CA LEU A 58 8.24 -1.58 12.21
C LEU A 58 8.50 -0.09 12.45
N GLU A 59 9.29 0.54 11.59
CA GLU A 59 9.59 1.97 11.61
C GLU A 59 8.32 2.78 11.31
N ILE A 60 7.53 2.35 10.32
CA ILE A 60 6.23 2.95 10.01
C ILE A 60 5.29 2.82 11.20
N ASP A 61 5.25 1.67 11.88
CA ASP A 61 4.47 1.48 13.11
C ASP A 61 4.91 2.45 14.22
N GLN A 62 6.21 2.75 14.34
CA GLN A 62 6.70 3.77 15.28
C GLN A 62 6.23 5.16 14.90
N ILE A 63 6.29 5.53 13.62
CA ILE A 63 5.76 6.81 13.12
C ILE A 63 4.26 6.92 13.45
N ILE A 64 3.47 5.89 13.16
CA ILE A 64 2.04 5.89 13.44
C ILE A 64 1.76 6.11 14.94
N LYS A 65 2.53 5.49 15.84
CA LYS A 65 2.35 5.66 17.29
C LYS A 65 2.58 7.09 17.79
N ILE A 66 3.35 7.91 17.06
CA ILE A 66 3.54 9.34 17.39
C ILE A 66 2.25 10.13 17.14
N TYR A 67 1.50 9.77 16.10
CA TYR A 67 0.34 10.53 15.63
C TYR A 67 -1.01 9.90 16.02
N THR A 68 -1.04 8.66 16.51
CA THR A 68 -2.27 7.99 16.92
C THR A 68 -2.10 7.20 18.21
N ASN A 69 -3.07 7.34 19.12
CA ASN A 69 -3.07 6.63 20.39
C ASN A 69 -3.38 5.14 20.21
N LYS A 70 -4.22 4.79 19.23
CA LYS A 70 -4.62 3.41 18.91
C LYS A 70 -4.89 3.28 17.42
N ILE A 71 -4.32 2.25 16.79
CA ILE A 71 -4.65 1.84 15.42
C ILE A 71 -5.01 0.37 15.38
N ASN A 72 -6.13 0.03 14.74
CA ASN A 72 -6.47 -1.35 14.45
C ASN A 72 -5.64 -1.82 13.25
N LYS A 73 -4.62 -2.65 13.49
CA LYS A 73 -3.70 -3.18 12.46
C LYS A 73 -4.37 -4.12 11.44
N ASN A 74 -5.62 -4.51 11.67
CA ASN A 74 -6.41 -5.30 10.72
C ASN A 74 -7.40 -4.44 9.91
N SER A 75 -7.47 -3.13 10.19
CA SER A 75 -8.37 -2.22 9.48
C SER A 75 -7.85 -1.87 8.09
N ASN A 76 -8.76 -1.51 7.17
CA ASN A 76 -8.38 -1.00 5.85
C ASN A 76 -7.51 0.26 5.97
N ASN A 77 -7.84 1.14 6.93
CA ASN A 77 -7.12 2.39 7.18
C ASN A 77 -5.65 2.14 7.51
N TYR A 78 -5.35 1.10 8.29
CA TYR A 78 -3.97 0.74 8.61
C TYR A 78 -3.15 0.46 7.35
N PHE A 79 -3.67 -0.34 6.40
CA PHE A 79 -2.93 -0.67 5.18
C PHE A 79 -2.77 0.54 4.23
N LEU A 80 -3.74 1.45 4.21
CA LEU A 80 -3.64 2.71 3.47
C LEU A 80 -2.60 3.64 4.09
N ILE A 81 -2.55 3.75 5.42
CA ILE A 81 -1.54 4.54 6.13
C ILE A 81 -0.15 3.91 5.95
N LEU A 82 -0.03 2.59 6.10
CA LEU A 82 1.22 1.85 5.91
C LEU A 82 1.83 2.13 4.53
N SER A 83 1.05 1.93 3.46
CA SER A 83 1.51 2.20 2.10
C SER A 83 1.71 3.69 1.81
N GLY A 84 0.92 4.57 2.44
CA GLY A 84 1.07 6.02 2.31
C GLY A 84 2.38 6.53 2.89
N ILE A 85 2.72 6.12 4.12
CA ILE A 85 3.98 6.49 4.79
C ILE A 85 5.17 5.90 4.01
N ALA A 86 5.08 4.65 3.55
CA ALA A 86 6.12 4.05 2.71
C ALA A 86 6.41 4.91 1.47
N GLN A 87 5.38 5.38 0.78
CA GLN A 87 5.52 6.22 -0.41
C GLN A 87 6.13 7.59 -0.11
N ILE A 88 5.67 8.26 0.95
CA ILE A 88 6.12 9.63 1.28
C ILE A 88 7.53 9.61 1.87
N VAL A 89 7.75 8.80 2.91
CA VAL A 89 8.98 8.85 3.71
C VAL A 89 10.13 8.09 3.07
N PHE A 90 9.86 6.91 2.50
CA PHE A 90 10.93 6.00 2.05
C PHE A 90 11.12 5.99 0.53
N LEU A 91 10.12 6.44 -0.23
CA LEU A 91 10.17 6.48 -1.69
C LEU A 91 10.09 7.90 -2.27
N ASN A 92 10.00 8.92 -1.41
CA ASN A 92 9.99 10.34 -1.80
C ASN A 92 8.93 10.70 -2.85
N PHE A 93 7.75 10.09 -2.76
CA PHE A 93 6.60 10.48 -3.59
C PHE A 93 6.03 11.80 -3.09
N LYS A 94 5.50 12.59 -4.03
CA LYS A 94 4.78 13.84 -3.70
C LYS A 94 3.62 13.56 -2.74
N ASP A 95 3.68 14.17 -1.57
CA ASP A 95 2.74 14.05 -0.46
C ASP A 95 1.28 14.24 -0.88
N TYR A 96 0.95 15.32 -1.58
CA TYR A 96 -0.41 15.64 -2.02
C TYR A 96 -1.02 14.53 -2.89
N ALA A 97 -0.22 13.90 -3.75
CA ALA A 97 -0.69 12.86 -4.66
C ALA A 97 -0.98 11.57 -3.89
N VAL A 98 -0.12 11.23 -2.92
CA VAL A 98 -0.32 10.05 -2.06
C VAL A 98 -1.54 10.25 -1.18
N ILE A 99 -1.66 11.39 -0.49
CA ILE A 99 -2.79 11.70 0.40
C ILE A 99 -4.11 11.67 -0.36
N HIS A 100 -4.20 12.37 -1.50
CA HIS A 100 -5.41 12.38 -2.33
C HIS A 100 -5.82 10.95 -2.71
N SER A 101 -4.87 10.15 -3.20
CA SER A 101 -5.19 8.78 -3.63
C SER A 101 -5.62 7.86 -2.49
N SER A 102 -5.02 7.99 -1.30
CA SER A 102 -5.37 7.20 -0.13
C SER A 102 -6.78 7.54 0.37
N VAL A 103 -7.14 8.83 0.39
CA VAL A 103 -8.48 9.29 0.79
C VAL A 103 -9.53 8.80 -0.19
N GLU A 104 -9.27 8.91 -1.49
CA GLU A 104 -10.19 8.41 -2.53
C GLU A 104 -10.39 6.90 -2.47
N ILE A 105 -9.35 6.13 -2.12
CA ILE A 105 -9.51 4.69 -1.90
C ILE A 105 -10.33 4.41 -0.63
N ALA A 106 -10.14 5.17 0.44
CA ALA A 106 -10.86 4.97 1.70
C ALA A 106 -12.37 5.27 1.62
N LYS A 107 -12.79 6.11 0.68
CA LYS A 107 -14.21 6.43 0.43
C LYS A 107 -15.00 5.28 -0.21
N ASN A 108 -14.32 4.35 -0.86
CA ASN A 108 -14.89 3.26 -1.64
C ASN A 108 -14.77 1.92 -0.92
#